data_AF-A0A8T4EPI7-F1
#
_entry.id   AF-A0A8T4EPI7-F1
#
_cell.length_a   1.000
_cell.length_b   1.000
_cell.length_c   1.000
_cell.angle_alpha   90.00
_cell.angle_beta   90.00
_cell.angle_gamma   90.00
#
_symmetry.space_group_name_H-M   'P 1'
#
loop_
_entity.id
_entity.type
_entity.pdbx_description
1 polymer ?
#
loop_
_entity_poly.entity_id
_entity_poly.type
_entity_poly.pdbx_seq_one_letter_code
_entity_poly.pdbx_strand_id
1 'polypeptide(L)'
;MNKRGQVAFEFMVVLVIVVIITTVIGLISSDKLSEMKNYNDLDEMEGVAFTLKNEIDIAHSMSSGYIRTFELPENLLAGNYTIGLEEDSVVVRLNGKETVVSVQPVNGSVRKGENNITKMNGHVVLNG
;
A
#
# COMPACT_ATOMS: atom_id res chain seq x y z
N MET A 1 12.49 26.31 57.39
CA MET A 1 11.84 25.78 56.17
C MET A 1 11.26 24.42 56.50
N ASN A 2 9.94 24.22 56.36
CA ASN A 2 9.29 22.97 56.77
C ASN A 2 9.70 21.84 55.83
N LYS A 3 10.31 20.77 56.36
CA LYS A 3 10.77 19.59 55.58
C LYS A 3 9.69 19.01 54.65
N ARG A 4 8.41 19.14 55.03
CA ARG A 4 7.26 18.72 54.21
C ARG A 4 7.10 19.52 52.91
N GLY A 5 7.39 20.83 52.94
CA GLY A 5 7.30 21.69 51.75
C GLY A 5 8.43 21.42 50.74
N GLN A 6 9.63 21.09 51.23
CA GLN A 6 10.76 20.71 50.38
C GLN A 6 10.47 19.40 49.63
N VAL A 7 9.95 18.38 50.31
CA VAL A 7 9.60 17.09 49.69
C VAL A 7 8.49 17.25 48.62
N ALA A 8 7.48 18.09 48.90
CA ALA A 8 6.43 18.38 47.92
C ALA A 8 6.98 19.10 46.67
N PHE A 9 7.94 20.01 46.85
CA PHE A 9 8.59 20.70 45.75
C PHE A 9 9.45 19.76 44.90
N GLU A 10 10.27 18.91 45.53
CA GLU A 10 11.07 17.90 44.83
C GLU A 10 10.20 16.94 44.02
N PHE A 11 9.08 16.49 44.58
CA PHE A 11 8.10 15.68 43.86
C PHE A 11 7.51 16.40 42.64
N MET A 12 7.15 17.68 42.79
CA MET A 12 6.62 18.49 41.69
C MET A 12 7.65 18.63 40.56
N VAL A 13 8.92 18.86 40.89
CA VAL A 13 10.02 18.94 39.90
C VAL A 13 10.15 17.62 39.14
N VAL A 14 10.14 16.48 39.83
CA VAL A 14 10.19 15.16 39.18
C VAL A 14 8.98 14.94 38.27
N LEU A 15 7.79 15.31 38.73
CA LEU A 15 6.55 15.15 37.96
C LEU A 15 6.58 15.98 36.67
N VAL A 16 7.08 17.22 36.72
CA VAL A 16 7.26 18.05 35.53
C VAL A 16 8.25 17.41 34.56
N ILE A 17 9.38 16.89 35.04
CA ILE A 17 10.37 16.20 34.20
C ILE A 17 9.73 14.98 33.52
N VAL A 18 8.96 14.17 34.25
CA VAL A 18 8.27 13.00 33.70
C VAL A 18 7.28 13.41 32.61
N VAL A 19 6.45 14.44 32.85
CA VAL A 19 5.49 14.94 31.85
C VAL A 19 6.21 15.43 30.59
N ILE A 20 7.32 16.15 30.73
CA ILE A 20 8.12 16.63 29.60
C ILE A 20 8.66 15.43 28.80
N ILE A 21 9.27 14.45 29.47
CA ILE A 21 9.82 13.25 28.83
C ILE A 21 8.71 12.49 28.08
N THR A 22 7.57 12.24 28.73
CA THR A 22 6.46 11.53 28.10
C THR A 22 5.90 12.30 26.91
N THR A 23 5.81 13.63 27.00
CA THR A 23 5.33 14.47 25.88
C THR A 23 6.29 14.39 24.69
N VAL A 24 7.60 14.51 24.92
CA VAL A 24 8.62 14.42 23.87
C VAL A 24 8.59 13.04 23.19
N ILE A 25 8.51 11.96 23.97
CA ILE A 25 8.40 10.59 23.41
C ILE A 25 7.11 10.43 22.59
N GLY A 26 5.99 10.98 23.08
CA GLY A 26 4.72 10.94 22.38
C GLY A 26 4.78 11.62 21.01
N LEU A 27 5.39 12.80 20.94
CA LEU A 27 5.57 13.55 19.68
C LEU A 27 6.46 12.80 18.67
N ILE A 28 7.58 12.22 19.12
CA ILE A 28 8.45 11.44 18.22
C ILE A 28 7.72 10.19 17.69
N SER A 29 6.88 9.58 18.54
CA SER A 29 6.15 8.37 18.18
C SER A 29 5.03 8.62 17.19
N SER A 30 4.36 9.79 17.23
CA SER A 30 3.29 10.13 16.29
C SER A 30 3.78 10.28 14.86
N ASP A 31 4.93 10.91 14.67
CA ASP A 31 5.50 11.14 13.33
C ASP A 31 5.91 9.81 12.69
N LYS A 32 6.57 8.96 13.47
CA LYS A 32 7.01 7.64 13.00
C LYS A 32 5.84 6.71 12.66
N LEU A 33 4.73 6.81 13.39
CA LEU A 33 3.53 6.02 13.10
C LEU A 33 2.89 6.43 11.76
N SER A 34 2.89 7.74 11.45
CA SER A 34 2.40 8.26 10.18
C SER A 34 3.26 7.80 9.00
N GLU A 35 4.59 7.86 9.15
CA GLU A 35 5.53 7.35 8.15
C GLU A 35 5.33 5.85 7.91
N MET A 36 5.27 5.05 8.97
CA MET A 36 5.02 3.60 8.84
C MET A 36 3.73 3.29 8.10
N LYS A 37 2.66 4.05 8.37
CA LYS A 37 1.40 3.91 7.63
C LYS A 37 1.61 4.21 6.14
N ASN A 38 2.31 5.30 5.82
CA ASN A 38 2.57 5.67 4.44
C ASN A 38 3.39 4.64 3.67
N TYR A 39 4.39 4.03 4.32
CA TYR A 39 5.19 2.94 3.74
C TYR A 39 4.34 1.70 3.47
N ASN A 40 3.50 1.30 4.42
CA ASN A 40 2.61 0.15 4.25
C ASN A 40 1.60 0.37 3.11
N ASP A 41 1.04 1.58 2.99
CA ASP A 41 0.13 1.91 1.88
C ASP A 41 0.80 1.70 0.52
N LEU A 42 2.05 2.16 0.37
CA LEU A 42 2.79 2.07 -0.89
C LEU A 42 3.18 0.61 -1.20
N ASP A 43 3.66 -0.13 -0.22
CA ASP A 43 4.03 -1.54 -0.36
C ASP A 43 2.83 -2.40 -0.83
N GLU A 44 1.64 -2.14 -0.28
CA GLU A 44 0.41 -2.82 -0.71
C GLU A 44 0.00 -2.45 -2.14
N MET A 45 0.08 -1.16 -2.50
CA MET A 45 -0.21 -0.70 -3.85
C MET A 45 0.76 -1.31 -4.88
N GLU A 46 2.05 -1.34 -4.55
CA GLU A 46 3.08 -1.99 -5.35
C GLU A 46 2.82 -3.48 -5.47
N GLY A 47 2.49 -4.17 -4.38
CA GLY A 47 2.16 -5.60 -4.40
C GLY A 47 1.02 -5.93 -5.36
N VAL A 48 -0.04 -5.12 -5.41
CA VAL A 48 -1.14 -5.28 -6.38
C VAL A 48 -0.67 -5.03 -7.81
N ALA A 49 0.06 -3.93 -8.04
CA ALA A 49 0.56 -3.59 -9.37
C ALA A 49 1.52 -4.66 -9.93
N PHE A 50 2.43 -5.16 -9.09
CA PHE A 50 3.37 -6.23 -9.45
C PHE A 50 2.67 -7.57 -9.66
N THR A 51 1.64 -7.88 -8.89
CA THR A 51 0.82 -9.08 -9.12
C THR A 51 0.25 -9.05 -10.53
N LEU A 52 -0.42 -7.96 -10.92
CA LEU A 52 -0.98 -7.83 -12.26
C LEU A 52 0.09 -7.83 -13.35
N LYS A 53 1.21 -7.12 -13.13
CA LYS A 53 2.36 -7.14 -14.05
C LYS A 53 2.84 -8.57 -14.29
N ASN A 54 3.04 -9.35 -13.23
CA ASN A 54 3.53 -10.72 -13.34
C ASN A 54 2.56 -11.59 -14.12
N GLU A 55 1.25 -11.45 -13.91
CA GLU A 55 0.25 -12.18 -14.71
C GLU A 55 0.34 -11.84 -16.20
N ILE A 56 0.47 -10.55 -16.52
CA ILE A 56 0.65 -10.09 -17.90
C ILE A 56 1.93 -10.65 -18.50
N ASP A 57 3.05 -10.60 -17.78
CA ASP A 57 4.33 -11.12 -18.25
C ASP A 57 4.31 -12.65 -18.44
N ILE A 58 3.68 -13.37 -17.51
CA ILE A 58 3.46 -14.82 -17.62
C ILE A 58 2.65 -15.10 -18.88
N ALA A 59 1.50 -14.45 -19.07
CA ALA A 59 0.67 -14.66 -20.25
C ALA A 59 1.45 -14.39 -21.54
N HIS A 60 2.27 -13.33 -21.59
CA HIS A 60 3.14 -13.03 -22.72
C HIS A 60 4.20 -14.08 -22.99
N SER A 61 4.76 -14.70 -21.95
CA SER A 61 5.74 -15.79 -22.09
C SER A 61 5.14 -17.11 -22.58
N MET A 62 3.81 -17.28 -22.45
CA MET A 62 3.13 -18.52 -22.78
C MET A 62 2.73 -18.61 -24.27
N SER A 63 2.41 -19.82 -24.73
CA SER A 63 1.87 -20.04 -26.08
C SER A 63 0.41 -19.59 -26.20
N SER A 64 -0.06 -19.41 -27.43
CA SER A 64 -1.47 -19.12 -27.70
C SER A 64 -2.36 -20.26 -27.18
N GLY A 65 -3.48 -19.92 -26.54
CA GLY A 65 -4.37 -20.85 -25.85
C GLY A 65 -4.19 -20.87 -24.33
N TYR A 66 -3.25 -20.09 -23.79
CA TYR A 66 -3.13 -19.88 -22.34
C TYR A 66 -4.34 -19.15 -21.79
N ILE A 67 -4.91 -19.67 -20.69
CA ILE A 67 -6.02 -19.08 -19.93
C ILE A 67 -5.70 -19.27 -18.46
N ARG A 68 -5.84 -18.21 -17.66
CA ARG A 68 -5.71 -18.28 -16.21
C ARG A 68 -6.62 -17.28 -15.53
N THR A 69 -7.22 -17.71 -14.43
CA THR A 69 -7.93 -16.84 -13.50
C THR A 69 -7.01 -16.44 -12.36
N PHE A 70 -7.06 -15.18 -11.96
CA PHE A 70 -6.36 -14.66 -10.79
C PHE A 70 -7.24 -13.63 -10.07
N GLU A 71 -6.94 -13.39 -8.80
CA GLU A 71 -7.72 -12.46 -7.97
C GLU A 71 -6.85 -11.27 -7.56
N LEU A 72 -7.46 -10.10 -7.61
CA LEU A 72 -6.95 -8.88 -6.99
C LEU A 72 -7.79 -8.58 -5.75
N PRO A 73 -7.20 -8.03 -4.69
CA PRO A 73 -7.94 -7.73 -3.46
C PRO A 73 -9.10 -6.76 -3.73
N GLU A 74 -10.21 -6.91 -3.03
CA GLU A 74 -11.32 -5.92 -3.12
C GLU A 74 -10.92 -4.58 -2.49
N ASN A 75 -10.14 -4.66 -1.41
CA ASN A 75 -9.68 -3.54 -0.62
C ASN A 75 -8.24 -3.76 -0.15
N LEU A 76 -7.50 -2.66 -0.02
CA LEU A 76 -6.23 -2.64 0.69
C LEU A 76 -6.48 -2.39 2.19
N LEU A 77 -5.53 -2.70 3.06
CA LEU A 77 -5.68 -2.41 4.50
C LEU A 77 -5.89 -0.90 4.72
N ALA A 78 -5.25 -0.10 3.87
CA ALA A 78 -5.33 1.35 3.86
C ALA A 78 -6.64 1.92 3.27
N GLY A 79 -7.48 1.07 2.67
CA GLY A 79 -8.83 1.42 2.22
C GLY A 79 -9.14 1.07 0.76
N ASN A 80 -10.11 1.78 0.21
CA ASN A 80 -10.55 1.62 -1.17
C ASN A 80 -9.51 2.17 -2.14
N TYR A 81 -9.01 1.31 -3.01
CA TYR A 81 -8.14 1.71 -4.10
C TYR A 81 -8.88 1.68 -5.45
N THR A 82 -8.29 2.28 -6.48
CA THR A 82 -8.70 2.11 -7.87
C THR A 82 -7.54 1.53 -8.67
N ILE A 83 -7.85 0.68 -9.64
CA ILE A 83 -6.86 0.11 -10.55
C ILE A 83 -7.30 0.30 -12.00
N GLY A 84 -6.34 0.57 -12.87
CA GLY A 84 -6.56 0.73 -14.30
C GLY A 84 -5.36 0.27 -15.10
N LEU A 85 -5.62 0.06 -16.39
CA LEU A 85 -4.61 -0.16 -17.42
C LEU A 85 -4.58 1.09 -18.29
N GLU A 86 -3.40 1.67 -18.46
CA GLU A 86 -3.14 2.82 -19.33
C GLU A 86 -2.03 2.42 -20.29
N GLU A 87 -2.32 2.34 -21.60
CA GLU A 87 -1.43 1.89 -22.69
C GLU A 87 -0.44 0.78 -22.29
N ASP A 88 0.73 1.14 -21.76
CA ASP A 88 1.83 0.23 -21.38
C ASP A 88 2.10 0.22 -19.85
N SER A 89 1.08 0.50 -19.04
CA SER A 89 1.21 0.64 -17.60
C SER A 89 -0.02 0.19 -16.82
N VAL A 90 0.24 -0.36 -15.63
CA VAL A 90 -0.75 -0.60 -14.59
C VAL A 90 -0.67 0.54 -13.60
N VAL A 91 -1.83 1.12 -13.30
CA VAL A 91 -1.94 2.26 -12.43
C VAL A 91 -2.85 1.92 -11.25
N VAL A 92 -2.29 2.01 -10.04
CA VAL A 92 -2.99 1.79 -8.77
C VAL A 92 -3.04 3.10 -8.02
N ARG A 93 -4.23 3.54 -7.60
CA ARG A 93 -4.42 4.80 -6.84
C ARG A 93 -5.14 4.55 -5.54
N LEU A 94 -4.68 5.19 -4.47
CA LEU A 94 -5.24 5.08 -3.13
C LEU A 94 -4.96 6.38 -2.37
N ASN A 95 -5.98 7.01 -1.78
CA ASN A 95 -5.84 8.20 -0.93
C ASN A 95 -5.01 9.34 -1.57
N GLY A 96 -5.11 9.54 -2.89
CA GLY A 96 -4.35 10.55 -3.64
C GLY A 96 -2.90 10.19 -3.95
N LYS A 97 -2.43 9.01 -3.52
CA LYS A 97 -1.18 8.40 -3.96
C LYS A 97 -1.41 7.55 -5.20
N GLU A 98 -0.36 7.38 -5.99
CA GLU A 98 -0.37 6.60 -7.23
C GLU A 98 0.91 5.78 -7.35
N THR A 99 0.74 4.51 -7.74
CA THR A 99 1.82 3.60 -8.11
C THR A 99 1.62 3.21 -9.56
N VAL A 100 2.66 3.40 -10.37
CA VAL A 100 2.65 3.09 -11.81
C VAL A 100 3.73 2.06 -12.10
N VAL A 101 3.34 0.96 -12.73
CA VAL A 101 4.25 -0.12 -13.12
C VAL A 101 4.09 -0.36 -14.61
N SER A 102 5.19 -0.31 -15.35
CA SER A 102 5.16 -0.60 -16.79
C SER A 102 4.90 -2.09 -17.04
N VAL A 103 4.05 -2.37 -18.03
CA VAL A 103 3.65 -3.71 -18.44
C VAL A 103 3.77 -3.87 -19.95
N GLN A 104 3.85 -5.11 -20.40
CA GLN A 104 3.74 -5.41 -21.84
C GLN A 104 2.32 -5.13 -22.34
N PRO A 105 2.13 -4.86 -23.65
CA PRO A 105 0.83 -4.50 -24.20
C PRO A 105 -0.24 -5.56 -23.88
N VAL A 106 -1.37 -5.11 -23.35
CA VAL A 106 -2.50 -5.97 -22.99
C VAL A 106 -3.80 -5.27 -23.35
N ASN A 107 -4.74 -6.03 -23.93
CA ASN A 107 -6.06 -5.51 -24.27
C ASN A 107 -7.07 -5.83 -23.17
N GLY A 108 -8.11 -5.00 -23.06
CA GLY A 108 -9.22 -5.23 -22.12
C GLY A 108 -9.13 -4.34 -20.89
N SER A 109 -9.74 -4.79 -19.79
CA SER A 109 -9.80 -4.02 -18.55
C SER A 109 -9.56 -4.91 -17.35
N VAL A 110 -8.93 -4.36 -16.32
CA VAL A 110 -8.77 -5.01 -15.03
C VAL A 110 -9.87 -4.55 -14.08
N ARG A 111 -10.34 -5.45 -13.22
CA ARG A 111 -11.26 -5.15 -12.14
C ARG A 111 -10.72 -5.67 -10.81
N LYS A 112 -11.34 -5.25 -9.72
CA LYS A 112 -11.11 -5.86 -8.41
C LYS A 112 -11.73 -7.26 -8.35
N GLY A 113 -11.23 -8.08 -7.44
CA GLY A 113 -11.67 -9.47 -7.31
C GLY A 113 -11.16 -10.32 -8.47
N GLU A 114 -12.03 -11.20 -8.97
CA GLU A 114 -11.69 -12.20 -9.97
C GLU A 114 -11.49 -11.59 -11.37
N ASN A 115 -10.34 -11.89 -11.97
CA ASN A 115 -9.96 -11.52 -13.32
C ASN A 115 -9.55 -12.76 -14.13
N ASN A 116 -9.84 -12.76 -15.42
CA ASN A 116 -9.34 -13.77 -16.36
C ASN A 116 -8.31 -13.13 -17.31
N ILE A 117 -7.17 -13.79 -17.50
CA ILE A 117 -6.17 -13.43 -18.50
C ILE A 117 -6.05 -14.56 -19.53
N THR A 118 -6.06 -14.19 -20.81
CA THR A 118 -6.02 -15.14 -21.91
C THR A 118 -5.05 -14.66 -22.99
N LYS A 119 -4.33 -15.60 -23.63
CA LYS A 119 -3.53 -15.31 -24.83
C LYS A 119 -4.13 -15.94 -26.07
N MET A 120 -4.57 -15.12 -27.02
CA MET A 120 -5.14 -15.54 -28.31
C MET A 120 -4.42 -14.86 -29.46
N ASN A 121 -4.01 -15.63 -30.46
CA ASN A 121 -3.37 -15.12 -31.68
C ASN A 121 -2.14 -14.24 -31.39
N GLY A 122 -1.40 -14.55 -30.32
CA GLY A 122 -0.24 -13.78 -29.88
C GLY A 122 -0.55 -12.53 -29.05
N HIS A 123 -1.82 -12.18 -28.84
CA HIS A 123 -2.23 -11.04 -28.03
C HIS A 123 -2.74 -11.49 -26.66
N VAL A 124 -2.35 -10.75 -25.61
CA VAL A 124 -2.85 -10.95 -24.24
C VAL A 124 -4.09 -10.08 -24.04
N VAL A 125 -5.15 -10.68 -23.49
CA VAL A 125 -6.45 -10.04 -23.24
C VAL A 125 -6.87 -10.30 -21.79
N LEU A 126 -7.30 -9.25 -21.10
CA LEU A 126 -7.85 -9.29 -19.75
C LEU A 126 -9.37 -9.11 -19.77
N ASN A 127 -10.08 -10.01 -19.09
CA ASN A 127 -11.54 -10.02 -18.96
C ASN A 127 -12.27 -9.86 -20.31
N GLY A 128 -11.71 -10.51 -21.35
CA GLY A 128 -12.28 -10.57 -22.70
C GLY A 128 -13.28 -11.71 -22.90
#